data_AF-A0A4S2SHL2-F1
#
_entry.id   AF-A0A4S2SHL2-F1
#
_cell.length_a   1.000
_cell.length_b   1.000
_cell.length_c   1.000
_cell.angle_alpha   90.00
_cell.angle_beta   90.00
_cell.angle_gamma   90.00
#
_symmetry.space_group_name_H-M   'P 1'
#
loop_
_entity.id
_entity.type
_entity.pdbx_description
1 polymer ?
#
loop_
_entity_poly.entity_id
_entity_poly.type
_entity_poly.pdbx_seq_one_letter_code
_entity_poly.pdbx_strand_id
1 'polypeptide(L)'
;MSNPSETVSLRVDPDVLTIGDLEDFEEVVGAAIYDVLSPRPVIGPDGKKVLDEKGRPELETKIPTKALKALIWITQRSEKPGFSLEDARNVRVSALELVGSQDGPGNDEKQNA
;
A
#
# COMPACT_ATOMS: atom_id res chain seq x y z
N MET A 1 11.08 -22.74 -21.19
CA MET A 1 9.66 -22.35 -21.14
C MET A 1 9.54 -21.29 -20.08
N SER A 2 9.46 -20.02 -20.46
CA SER A 2 9.26 -18.92 -19.51
C SER A 2 7.81 -19.00 -19.04
N ASN A 3 7.58 -19.26 -17.76
CA ASN A 3 6.25 -19.05 -17.18
C ASN A 3 5.90 -17.57 -17.38
N PRO A 4 4.70 -17.24 -17.88
CA PRO A 4 4.23 -15.86 -17.76
C PRO A 4 4.26 -15.55 -16.26
N SER A 5 5.11 -14.61 -15.87
CA SER A 5 5.19 -14.18 -14.48
C SER A 5 3.86 -13.48 -14.22
N GLU A 6 2.93 -14.15 -13.54
CA GLU A 6 1.63 -13.58 -13.18
C GLU A 6 1.90 -12.46 -12.18
N THR A 7 1.96 -11.23 -12.69
CA THR A 7 2.14 -10.03 -11.87
C THR A 7 0.86 -9.76 -11.09
N VAL A 8 1.00 -9.50 -9.80
CA VAL A 8 -0.08 -9.07 -8.92
C VAL A 8 0.07 -7.58 -8.69
N SER A 9 -0.78 -6.79 -9.36
CA SER A 9 -0.85 -5.34 -9.14
C SER A 9 -1.59 -5.07 -7.84
N LEU A 10 -0.91 -4.45 -6.88
CA LEU A 10 -1.50 -3.99 -5.63
C LEU A 10 -2.00 -2.56 -5.83
N ARG A 11 -3.28 -2.43 -6.14
CA ARG A 11 -4.01 -1.17 -6.19
C ARG A 11 -5.09 -1.19 -5.12
N VAL A 12 -4.88 -0.42 -4.06
CA VAL A 12 -5.89 -0.22 -3.02
C VAL A 12 -6.74 0.96 -3.46
N ASP A 13 -7.90 0.66 -4.06
CA ASP A 13 -8.89 1.66 -4.42
C ASP A 13 -9.98 1.69 -3.33
N PRO A 14 -10.03 2.73 -2.48
CA PRO A 14 -11.00 2.79 -1.39
C PRO A 14 -12.45 2.82 -1.88
N ASP A 15 -12.70 3.23 -3.14
CA ASP A 15 -14.06 3.35 -3.68
C ASP A 15 -14.68 1.99 -4.01
N VAL A 16 -13.86 0.94 -4.14
CA VAL A 16 -14.33 -0.44 -4.40
C VAL A 16 -14.28 -1.33 -3.17
N LEU A 17 -13.75 -0.84 -2.04
CA LEU A 17 -13.70 -1.59 -0.79
C LEU A 17 -15.07 -1.56 -0.10
N THR A 18 -15.52 -2.73 0.35
CA THR A 18 -16.68 -2.82 1.23
C THR A 18 -16.28 -2.59 2.68
N ILE A 19 -17.25 -2.26 3.53
CA ILE A 19 -17.02 -2.18 4.99
C ILE A 19 -16.48 -3.52 5.53
N GLY A 20 -16.98 -4.65 5.02
CA GLY A 20 -16.50 -5.97 5.41
C GLY A 20 -15.01 -6.19 5.09
N ASP A 21 -14.52 -5.67 3.96
CA ASP A 21 -13.08 -5.76 3.62
C ASP A 21 -12.22 -4.96 4.62
N LEU A 22 -12.74 -3.83 5.11
CA LEU A 22 -12.07 -3.01 6.11
C LEU A 22 -12.06 -3.69 7.48
N GLU A 23 -13.17 -4.31 7.88
CA GLU A 23 -13.27 -5.09 9.12
C GLU A 23 -12.33 -6.30 9.08
N ASP A 24 -12.36 -7.07 8.00
CA ASP A 24 -11.48 -8.24 7.82
C ASP A 24 -10.00 -7.83 7.80
N PHE A 25 -9.67 -6.68 7.18
CA PHE A 25 -8.31 -6.13 7.23
C PHE A 25 -7.89 -5.85 8.67
N GLU A 26 -8.71 -5.14 9.43
CA GLU A 26 -8.41 -4.73 10.80
C GLU A 26 -8.26 -5.96 11.70
N GLU A 27 -9.09 -6.99 11.54
CA GLU A 27 -8.97 -8.25 12.27
C GLU A 27 -7.61 -8.94 12.00
N VAL A 28 -7.18 -8.99 10.74
CA VAL A 28 -5.92 -9.66 10.36
C VAL A 28 -4.69 -8.87 10.81
N VAL A 29 -4.74 -7.55 10.73
CA VAL A 29 -3.58 -6.66 10.91
C VAL A 29 -3.49 -6.11 12.33
N GLY A 30 -4.62 -5.97 13.02
CA GLY A 30 -4.74 -5.34 14.34
C GLY A 30 -4.70 -3.81 14.31
N ALA A 31 -4.91 -3.20 13.13
CA ALA A 31 -4.94 -1.76 12.93
C ALA A 31 -5.75 -1.42 11.68
N ALA A 32 -6.36 -0.23 11.67
CA ALA A 32 -7.11 0.26 10.52
C ALA A 32 -6.20 0.44 9.29
N ILE A 33 -6.75 0.20 8.09
CA ILE A 33 -6.00 0.30 6.83
C ILE A 33 -5.34 1.67 6.63
N TYR A 34 -6.03 2.74 7.03
CA TYR A 34 -5.51 4.11 6.92
C TYR A 34 -4.30 4.35 7.81
N ASP A 35 -4.25 3.80 9.02
CA ASP A 35 -3.11 3.94 9.94
C ASP A 35 -1.86 3.20 9.47
N VAL A 36 -2.09 2.13 8.72
CA VAL A 36 -1.04 1.28 8.15
C VAL A 36 -0.45 1.89 6.89
N LEU A 37 -1.29 2.48 6.04
CA LEU A 37 -0.86 3.10 4.78
C LEU A 37 -0.37 4.54 4.94
N SER A 38 -0.66 5.19 6.08
CA SER A 38 -0.23 6.56 6.35
C SER A 38 1.30 6.69 6.36
N PRO A 39 1.87 7.64 5.59
CA PRO A 39 3.30 7.94 5.66
C PRO A 39 3.69 8.37 7.08
N ARG A 40 4.82 7.87 7.56
CA ARG A 40 5.35 8.21 8.90
C ARG A 40 6.66 8.96 8.77
N PRO A 41 6.97 9.90 9.68
CA PRO A 41 8.27 10.56 9.70
C PRO A 41 9.40 9.56 9.82
N VAL A 42 10.42 9.70 8.97
CA VAL A 42 11.65 8.94 9.08
C VAL A 42 12.38 9.39 10.35
N ILE A 43 12.69 8.43 11.22
CA ILE A 43 13.43 8.67 12.45
C ILE A 43 14.86 8.22 12.25
N GLY A 44 15.80 9.13 12.45
CA GLY A 44 17.23 8.88 12.36
C GLY A 44 17.75 8.05 13.54
N PRO A 45 19.00 7.55 13.47
CA PRO A 45 19.62 6.77 14.54
C PRO A 45 19.72 7.51 15.88
N ASP A 46 19.65 8.83 15.88
CA ASP A 46 19.67 9.70 17.06
C ASP A 46 18.28 9.93 17.69
N GLY A 47 17.23 9.30 17.14
CA GLY A 47 15.86 9.45 17.59
C GLY A 47 15.17 10.72 17.10
N LYS A 48 15.80 11.53 16.24
CA LYS A 48 15.22 12.75 15.67
C LYS A 48 14.60 12.50 14.30
N LYS A 49 13.66 13.36 13.91
CA LYS A 49 13.09 13.36 12.57
C LYS A 49 14.15 13.76 11.55
N VAL A 50 14.29 12.96 10.50
CA VAL A 50 15.06 13.36 9.31
C VAL A 50 14.27 14.44 8.58
N LEU A 51 14.94 15.49 8.13
CA LEU A 51 14.33 16.62 7.43
C LEU A 51 14.79 16.65 5.97
N ASP A 52 13.88 17.03 5.06
CA ASP A 52 14.16 17.30 3.66
C ASP A 52 14.92 18.62 3.46
N GLU A 53 15.32 18.93 2.22
CA GLU A 53 16.03 20.17 1.86
C GLU A 53 15.26 21.46 2.23
N LYS A 54 13.95 21.36 2.47
CA LYS A 54 13.05 22.47 2.83
C LYS A 54 12.78 22.53 4.34
N GLY A 55 13.43 21.67 5.14
CA GLY A 55 13.26 21.60 6.58
C GLY A 55 11.97 20.91 7.04
N ARG A 56 11.28 20.18 6.17
CA ARG A 56 10.07 19.40 6.50
C ARG A 56 10.46 17.97 6.85
N PRO A 57 9.70 17.25 7.69
CA PRO A 57 9.99 15.83 7.96
C PRO A 57 9.97 15.00 6.68
N GLU A 58 11.03 14.22 6.46
CA GLU A 58 11.03 13.16 5.46
C GLU A 58 10.00 12.10 5.89
N LEU A 59 9.17 11.67 4.95
CA LEU A 59 8.10 10.70 5.20
C LEU A 59 8.37 9.41 4.44
N GLU A 60 8.17 8.28 5.08
CA GLU A 60 8.28 6.96 4.48
C GLU A 60 7.04 6.14 4.84
N THR A 61 6.51 5.40 3.88
CA THR A 61 5.43 4.43 4.11
C THR A 61 6.04 3.06 4.28
N LYS A 62 6.02 2.53 5.51
CA LYS A 62 6.44 1.15 5.81
C LYS A 62 5.22 0.27 6.01
N ILE A 63 4.92 -0.54 5.01
CA ILE A 63 3.81 -1.51 5.08
C ILE A 63 4.30 -2.79 5.79
N PRO A 64 3.76 -3.15 6.96
CA PRO A 64 4.11 -4.41 7.61
C PRO A 64 3.75 -5.62 6.75
N THR A 65 4.52 -6.72 6.83
CA THR A 65 4.25 -7.93 6.03
C THR A 65 2.84 -8.50 6.23
N LYS A 66 2.28 -8.39 7.45
CA LYS A 66 0.90 -8.79 7.73
C LYS A 66 -0.11 -7.97 6.94
N ALA A 67 0.11 -6.65 6.87
CA ALA A 67 -0.73 -5.76 6.08
C ALA A 67 -0.57 -6.03 4.59
N LEU A 68 0.66 -6.21 4.10
CA LEU A 68 0.90 -6.55 2.70
C LEU A 68 0.11 -7.81 2.27
N LYS A 69 0.14 -8.86 3.10
CA LYS A 69 -0.66 -10.07 2.89
C LYS A 69 -2.17 -9.77 2.86
N ALA A 70 -2.68 -8.97 3.78
CA ALA A 70 -4.10 -8.59 3.82
C ALA A 70 -4.50 -7.77 2.58
N LEU A 71 -3.65 -6.85 2.13
CA LEU A 71 -3.88 -6.07 0.91
C LEU A 71 -3.90 -6.95 -0.34
N ILE A 72 -2.97 -7.90 -0.48
CA ILE A 72 -2.97 -8.89 -1.55
C ILE A 72 -4.29 -9.65 -1.57
N TRP A 73 -4.72 -10.12 -0.40
CA TRP A 73 -5.95 -10.89 -0.26
C TRP A 73 -7.19 -10.08 -0.66
N ILE A 74 -7.36 -8.86 -0.13
CA ILE A 74 -8.51 -7.99 -0.46
C ILE A 74 -8.53 -7.65 -1.94
N THR A 75 -7.39 -7.24 -2.50
CA THR A 75 -7.29 -6.85 -3.91
C THR A 75 -7.68 -8.02 -4.82
N GLN A 76 -7.15 -9.22 -4.57
CA GLN A 76 -7.43 -10.40 -5.38
C GLN A 76 -8.85 -10.93 -5.21
N ARG A 77 -9.43 -10.79 -4.00
CA ARG A 77 -10.78 -11.30 -3.73
C ARG A 77 -11.85 -10.56 -4.54
N SER A 78 -11.61 -9.30 -4.89
CA SER A 78 -12.50 -8.52 -5.77
C SER A 78 -12.70 -9.17 -7.15
N GLU A 79 -11.66 -9.79 -7.70
CA GLU A 79 -11.69 -10.49 -9.00
C GLU A 79 -11.96 -12.00 -8.83
N LYS A 80 -11.47 -12.60 -7.74
CA LYS A 80 -11.51 -14.03 -7.45
C LYS A 80 -12.07 -14.25 -6.03
N PRO A 81 -13.40 -14.33 -5.84
CA PRO A 81 -14.02 -14.42 -4.51
C PRO A 81 -13.56 -15.60 -3.63
N GLY A 82 -13.03 -16.66 -4.24
CA GLY A 82 -12.46 -17.82 -3.53
C GLY A 82 -11.00 -17.66 -3.09
N PHE A 83 -10.36 -16.53 -3.38
CA PHE A 83 -8.97 -16.27 -3.01
C PHE A 83 -8.84 -16.13 -1.49
N SER A 84 -8.00 -16.95 -0.88
CA SER A 84 -7.84 -17.05 0.57
C SER A 84 -6.61 -16.28 1.08
N LEU A 85 -6.57 -16.06 2.40
CA LEU A 85 -5.38 -15.51 3.06
C LEU A 85 -4.14 -16.42 2.92
N GLU A 86 -4.33 -17.72 2.74
CA GLU A 86 -3.23 -18.66 2.51
C GLU A 86 -2.71 -18.54 1.08
N ASP A 87 -3.57 -18.33 0.10
CA ASP A 87 -3.17 -18.03 -1.28
C ASP A 87 -2.32 -16.76 -1.33
N ALA A 88 -2.70 -15.73 -0.57
CA ALA A 88 -1.94 -14.48 -0.45
C ALA A 88 -0.51 -14.69 0.07
N ARG A 89 -0.25 -15.68 0.94
CA ARG A 89 1.10 -15.98 1.44
C ARG A 89 2.01 -16.60 0.40
N ASN A 90 1.43 -17.27 -0.59
CA ASN A 90 2.16 -17.93 -1.67
C ASN A 90 2.51 -16.98 -2.82
N VAL A 91 2.04 -15.73 -2.77
CA VAL A 91 2.40 -14.69 -3.73
C VAL A 91 3.87 -14.30 -3.55
N ARG A 92 4.63 -14.36 -4.64
CA ARG A 92 6.06 -13.99 -4.65
C ARG A 92 6.18 -12.48 -4.56
N VAL A 93 7.12 -11.99 -3.73
CA VAL A 93 7.41 -10.55 -3.63
C VAL A 93 7.80 -9.95 -4.98
N SER A 94 8.53 -10.69 -5.82
CA SER A 94 8.92 -10.26 -7.17
C SER A 94 7.75 -10.16 -8.15
N ALA A 95 6.59 -10.69 -7.79
CA ALA A 95 5.37 -10.57 -8.59
C ALA A 95 4.52 -9.37 -8.13
N LEU A 96 4.88 -8.69 -7.04
CA LEU A 96 4.13 -7.54 -6.54
C LEU A 96 4.51 -6.28 -7.29
N GLU A 97 3.51 -5.61 -7.84
CA GLU A 97 3.65 -4.27 -8.38
C GLU A 97 2.83 -3.31 -7.53
N LEU A 98 3.50 -2.44 -6.77
CA LEU A 98 2.83 -1.39 -6.01
C LEU A 98 2.49 -0.25 -6.96
N VAL A 99 1.22 -0.15 -7.34
CA VAL A 99 0.74 0.98 -8.15
C VAL A 99 0.37 2.08 -7.16
N GLY A 100 1.31 2.98 -6.89
CA GLY A 100 1.00 4.19 -6.14
C GLY A 100 0.01 5.04 -6.93
N SER A 101 -1.11 5.43 -6.32
CA SER A 101 -2.00 6.46 -6.87
C SER A 101 -1.24 7.79 -6.90
N GLN A 102 -0.44 8.02 -7.93
CA GLN A 102 0.12 9.34 -8.23
C GLN A 102 -0.98 10.20 -8.86
N ASP A 103 -1.97 10.59 -8.06
CA ASP A 103 -2.81 11.76 -8.34
C ASP A 103 -2.61 12.76 -7.20
N GLY A 104 -1.36 13.19 -7.03
CA GLY A 104 -1.09 14.48 -6.41
C GLY A 104 -1.36 15.57 -7.46
N PRO A 105 -1.95 16.72 -7.12
CA PRO A 105 -2.22 17.77 -8.08
C PRO A 105 -0.92 18.18 -8.77
N GLY A 106 -0.85 17.92 -10.07
CA GLY A 106 0.18 18.46 -10.94
C GLY A 106 0.24 19.96 -10.73
N ASN A 107 1.40 20.44 -10.30
CA ASN A 107 1.68 21.85 -10.14
C ASN A 107 1.94 22.47 -11.53
N ASP A 108 0.97 22.36 -12.43
CA ASP A 108 0.96 22.91 -13.79
C ASP A 108 0.07 24.15 -13.85
N GLU A 109 0.38 25.18 -13.06
CA GLU A 109 -0.20 26.51 -13.33
C GLU A 109 0.63 27.65 -12.71
N LYS A 110 1.86 27.81 -13.21
CA LYS A 110 2.52 29.13 -13.25
C LYS A 110 3.31 29.29 -14.55
N GLN A 111 2.59 29.40 -15.66
CA GLN A 111 3.07 30.16 -16.82
C GLN A 111 1.96 31.12 -17.25
N ASN A 112 2.32 32.41 -17.33
CA ASN A 112 1.59 33.55 -17.87
C ASN A 112 0.52 34.23 -16.99
N ALA A 113 0.96 35.23 -16.23
CA ALA A 113 0.33 36.55 -16.19
C ALA A 113 1.41 37.61 -15.90
#